data_AF-A0A3D2BUM0-F1
#
_entry.id   AF-A0A3D2BUM0-F1
#
_cell.length_a   1.000
_cell.length_b   1.000
_cell.length_c   1.000
_cell.angle_alpha   90.00
_cell.angle_beta   90.00
_cell.angle_gamma   90.00
#
_symmetry.space_group_name_H-M   'P 1'
#
loop_
_entity.id
_entity.type
_entity.pdbx_description
1 polymer ?
#
loop_
_entity_poly.entity_id
_entity_poly.type
_entity_poly.pdbx_seq_one_letter_code
_entity_poly.pdbx_strand_id
1 'polypeptide(L)' 'MSAENDYKVADMSLAEWGRKEIAIAETEMPGLMALREEYGEAQPLKDA' A
#
# COMPACT_ATOMS: atom_id res chain seq x y z
N MET A 1 9.14 -16.31 -9.15
CA MET A 1 9.37 -15.05 -8.43
C MET A 1 10.21 -15.36 -7.21
N SER A 2 11.42 -14.82 -7.15
CA SER A 2 12.23 -14.82 -5.93
C SER A 2 13.23 -13.68 -6.06
N ALA A 3 12.75 -12.46 -5.75
CA ALA A 3 13.60 -11.52 -5.04
C ALA A 3 13.63 -12.04 -3.60
N GLU A 4 14.80 -12.10 -2.98
CA GLU A 4 14.89 -12.42 -1.56
C GLU A 4 13.98 -11.47 -0.78
N ASN A 5 13.12 -12.06 0.04
CA ASN A 5 12.11 -11.35 0.81
C ASN A 5 12.79 -10.64 1.99
N ASP A 6 13.27 -9.42 1.77
CA ASP A 6 13.89 -8.58 2.81
C ASP A 6 12.83 -7.93 3.72
N TYR A 7 12.18 -8.75 4.53
CA TYR A 7 11.24 -8.30 5.56
C TYR A 7 11.29 -9.23 6.77
N LYS A 8 10.93 -8.69 7.95
CA LYS A 8 10.77 -9.46 9.18
C LYS A 8 9.42 -9.11 9.83
N VAL A 9 8.42 -9.92 9.55
CA VAL A 9 7.05 -9.77 10.07
C VAL A 9 6.69 -10.94 10.98
N ALA A 10 5.67 -10.77 11.82
CA ALA A 10 5.25 -11.80 12.77
C ALA A 10 4.66 -13.03 12.06
N ASP A 11 3.79 -12.83 11.07
CA ASP A 11 3.13 -13.91 10.32
C ASP A 11 2.72 -13.42 8.92
N MET A 12 3.26 -14.05 7.88
CA MET A 12 2.96 -13.71 6.48
C MET A 12 1.60 -14.27 6.01
N SER A 13 1.03 -15.24 6.73
CA SER A 13 -0.28 -15.81 6.38
C SER A 13 -1.43 -14.79 6.50
N LEU A 14 -1.23 -13.73 7.29
CA LEU A 14 -2.20 -12.67 7.52
C LEU A 14 -2.27 -11.64 6.38
N ALA A 15 -1.43 -11.75 5.34
CA ALA A 15 -1.34 -10.75 4.27
C ALA A 15 -2.68 -10.52 3.54
N GLU A 16 -3.45 -11.59 3.28
CA GLU A 16 -4.75 -11.46 2.60
C GLU A 16 -5.75 -10.69 3.46
N TRP A 17 -5.85 -11.03 4.75
CA TRP A 17 -6.73 -10.32 5.67
C TRP A 17 -6.30 -8.86 5.84
N GLY A 18 -5.00 -8.60 6.02
CA GLY A 18 -4.46 -7.24 6.10
C GLY A 18 -4.79 -6.39 4.86
N ARG A 19 -4.79 -6.97 3.66
CA ARG A 19 -5.22 -6.28 2.44
C ARG A 19 -6.71 -5.91 2.46
N LYS A 20 -7.58 -6.76 3.01
CA LYS A 20 -9.01 -6.46 3.14
C LYS A 20 -9.24 -5.29 4.10
N GLU A 21 -8.56 -5.28 5.24
CA GLU A 21 -8.63 -4.17 6.20
C GLU A 21 -8.11 -2.86 5.60
N ILE A 22 -7.00 -2.90 4.85
CA ILE A 22 -6.49 -1.72 4.13
C ILE A 22 -7.54 -1.17 3.16
N ALA A 23 -8.23 -2.04 2.40
CA ALA A 23 -9.26 -1.59 1.46
C ALA A 23 -10.44 -0.90 2.16
N ILE A 24 -10.84 -1.38 3.35
CA ILE A 24 -11.85 -0.72 4.18
C ILE A 24 -11.31 0.63 4.69
N ALA A 25 -10.05 0.67 5.13
CA ALA A 25 -9.43 1.90 5.63
C ALA A 25 -9.33 2.97 4.53
N GLU A 26 -9.10 2.60 3.26
CA GLU A 26 -9.05 3.53 2.14
C GLU A 26 -10.38 4.29 1.94
N THR A 27 -11.54 3.68 2.22
CA THR A 27 -12.84 4.37 2.12
C THR A 27 -13.02 5.43 3.20
N GLU A 28 -12.34 5.28 4.34
CA GLU A 28 -12.36 6.22 5.47
C GLU A 28 -11.22 7.26 5.40
N MET A 29 -10.36 7.20 4.36
CA MET A 29 -9.21 8.10 4.17
C MET A 29 -9.28 8.89 2.85
N PRO A 30 -10.34 9.68 2.62
CA PRO A 30 -10.57 10.35 1.33
C PRO A 30 -9.43 11.31 0.93
N GLY A 31 -8.78 11.97 1.90
CA GLY A 31 -7.66 12.86 1.62
C GLY A 31 -6.43 12.13 1.06
N LEU A 32 -6.10 10.95 1.59
CA LEU A 32 -4.98 10.16 1.06
C LEU A 32 -5.31 9.60 -0.33
N MET A 33 -6.56 9.21 -0.57
CA MET A 33 -6.98 8.72 -1.88
C MET A 33 -6.97 9.83 -2.93
N ALA A 34 -7.41 11.04 -2.57
CA ALA A 34 -7.34 12.21 -3.45
C ALA A 34 -5.89 12.54 -3.84
N LEU A 35 -4.93 12.50 -2.89
CA LEU A 35 -3.51 12.71 -3.21
C LEU A 35 -2.97 11.66 -4.19
N ARG A 36 -3.38 10.39 -4.04
CA ARG A 36 -2.98 9.32 -4.96
C ARG A 36 -3.56 9.54 -6.36
N GLU A 37 -4.80 9.99 -6.46
CA GLU A 37 -5.47 10.31 -7.73
C GLU A 37 -4.79 11.50 -8.43
N GLU A 38 -4.58 12.61 -7.72
CA GLU A 38 -4.02 13.84 -8.28
C GLU A 38 -2.56 13.69 -8.74
N TYR A 39 -1.72 13.00 -7.97
CA TYR A 39 -0.28 12.92 -8.23
C TYR A 39 0.21 11.56 -8.73
N GLY A 40 -0.70 10.60 -8.91
CA GLY A 40 -0.37 9.24 -9.35
C GLY A 40 0.36 9.22 -10.68
N GLU A 41 -0.08 9.99 -11.68
CA GLU A 41 0.59 10.06 -12.98
C GLU A 41 1.91 10.85 -12.95
N ALA A 42 1.96 11.89 -12.11
CA ALA A 42 3.13 12.76 -12.00
C ALA A 42 4.35 12.06 -11.36
N GLN A 43 4.11 10.99 -10.60
CA GLN A 43 5.15 10.20 -9.91
C GLN A 43 6.17 11.11 -9.18
N PRO A 44 5.73 12.05 -8.31
CA PRO A 44 6.62 13.05 -7.72
C PRO A 44 7.72 12.46 -6.81
N LEU A 45 7.60 11.18 -6.44
CA LEU A 45 8.54 10.45 -5.58
C LEU A 45 9.35 9.39 -6.34
N LYS A 46 9.43 9.46 -7.68
CA LYS A 46 10.03 8.41 -8.53
C LYS A 46 11.46 8.00 -8.13
N ASP A 47 12.26 8.95 -7.67
CA ASP A 47 13.68 8.74 -7.32
C ASP A 47 13.98 9.09 -5.85
N ALA A 48 12.93 9.17 -5.01
CA ALA A 48 13.03 9.45 -3.58
C ALA A 48 13.41 8.22 -2.75
#